data_AF-A0A851I2N3-F1
#
_entry.id   AF-A0A851I2N3-F1
#
_cell.length_a   1.000
_cell.length_b   1.000
_cell.length_c   1.000
_cell.angle_alpha   90.00
_cell.angle_beta   90.00
_cell.angle_gamma   90.00
#
_symmetry.space_group_name_H-M   'P 1'
#
loop_
_entity.id
_entity.type
_entity.pdbx_description
1 polymer ?
#
loop_
_entity_poly.entity_id
_entity_poly.type
_entity_poly.pdbx_seq_one_letter_code
_entity_poly.pdbx_strand_id
1 'polypeptide(L)'
;MNAVSVKGIVSIDGNFLLRQNERNEYELLGGKLEKSDSDLESRLKQEFLEESGIKVDVEKGLEPCFLSVNNKKILIVPYICKIKFIPDILFDEDGGKLFWINKAELENLNMLTSYLDSINQVSPRDSEIKINGIKHFYEDYQFSIFVRILNQNCEAIEIVEVENQMLFEIKQKYEIKKNNKLVFNNCVVEGNNLYIDYSYKV
;
A
#
# COMPACT_ATOMS: atom_id res chain seq x y z
N MET A 1 -10.77 -2.61 -13.48
CA MET A 1 -11.03 -2.79 -12.03
C MET A 1 -9.90 -3.61 -11.43
N ASN A 2 -9.47 -3.30 -10.21
CA ASN A 2 -8.31 -3.90 -9.56
C ASN A 2 -8.63 -4.20 -8.09
N ALA A 3 -8.02 -5.22 -7.52
CA ALA A 3 -8.03 -5.39 -6.07
C ALA A 3 -7.20 -4.29 -5.41
N VAL A 4 -7.55 -3.91 -4.19
CA VAL A 4 -6.82 -2.93 -3.39
C VAL A 4 -6.36 -3.63 -2.11
N SER A 5 -5.11 -3.41 -1.72
CA SER A 5 -4.57 -3.89 -0.44
C SER A 5 -3.89 -2.75 0.30
N VAL A 6 -4.26 -2.57 1.56
CA VAL A 6 -3.61 -1.61 2.45
C VAL A 6 -2.44 -2.28 3.14
N LYS A 7 -1.36 -1.53 3.33
CA LYS A 7 -0.16 -2.01 4.02
C LYS A 7 0.29 -0.98 5.04
N GLY A 8 0.75 -1.42 6.19
CA GLY A 8 1.20 -0.51 7.24
C GLY A 8 2.66 -0.73 7.60
N ILE A 9 3.29 0.37 7.98
CA ILE A 9 4.69 0.44 8.34
C ILE A 9 4.74 0.97 9.78
N VAL A 10 5.22 0.13 10.69
CA VAL A 10 5.52 0.50 12.08
C VAL A 10 7.00 0.28 12.36
N SER A 11 7.56 1.09 13.26
CA SER A 11 8.94 0.92 13.70
C SER A 11 9.13 1.26 15.17
N ILE A 12 10.13 0.62 15.78
CA ILE A 12 10.60 0.87 17.15
C ILE A 12 12.12 0.87 17.12
N ASP A 13 12.73 1.95 17.59
CA ASP A 13 14.19 2.09 17.69
C ASP A 13 14.94 1.76 16.38
N GLY A 14 14.34 2.14 15.24
CA GLY A 14 14.89 1.88 13.91
C GLY A 14 14.70 0.45 13.37
N ASN A 15 13.96 -0.39 14.08
CA ASN A 15 13.56 -1.72 13.63
C ASN A 15 12.12 -1.68 13.12
N PHE A 16 11.86 -2.29 11.96
CA PHE A 16 10.56 -2.34 11.31
C PHE A 16 9.93 -3.71 11.54
N LEU A 17 8.64 -3.74 11.86
CA LEU A 17 7.91 -5.00 11.94
C LEU A 17 7.59 -5.49 10.53
N LEU A 18 8.04 -6.70 10.22
CA LEU A 18 7.74 -7.39 8.97
C LEU A 18 7.14 -8.76 9.28
N ARG A 19 6.24 -9.19 8.39
CA ARG A 19 5.72 -10.54 8.34
C ARG A 19 6.52 -11.35 7.33
N GLN A 20 6.88 -12.57 7.67
CA GLN A 20 7.45 -13.55 6.73
C GLN A 20 6.38 -14.58 6.40
N ASN A 21 6.08 -14.72 5.10
CA ASN A 21 5.06 -15.64 4.62
C ASN A 21 5.63 -17.06 4.36
N GLU A 22 4.75 -17.98 3.96
CA GLU A 22 5.06 -19.39 3.66
C GLU A 22 6.17 -19.61 2.60
N ARG A 23 6.47 -18.60 1.79
CA ARG A 23 7.52 -18.62 0.75
C ARG A 23 8.85 -18.06 1.25
N ASN A 24 8.99 -17.76 2.54
CA ASN A 24 10.14 -17.07 3.14
C ASN A 24 10.38 -15.68 2.52
N GLU A 25 9.31 -15.04 2.03
CA GLU A 25 9.34 -13.64 1.59
C GLU A 25 8.87 -12.76 2.75
N TYR A 26 9.56 -11.65 2.96
CA TYR A 26 9.15 -10.62 3.90
C TYR A 26 8.16 -9.66 3.23
N GLU A 27 7.15 -9.27 3.98
CA GLU A 27 6.09 -8.36 3.55
C GLU A 27 5.66 -7.43 4.69
N LEU A 28 5.05 -6.31 4.29
CA LEU A 28 4.37 -5.42 5.21
C LEU A 28 3.08 -6.07 5.69
N LEU A 29 2.72 -5.79 6.94
CA LEU A 29 1.43 -6.18 7.51
C LEU A 29 0.30 -5.42 6.82
N GLY A 30 -0.87 -6.04 6.74
CA GLY A 30 -2.05 -5.53 6.06
C GLY A 30 -2.65 -6.52 5.07
N GLY A 31 -3.85 -6.22 4.57
CA GLY A 31 -4.57 -7.13 3.70
C GLY A 31 -5.37 -6.42 2.64
N LYS A 32 -6.24 -7.18 1.96
CA LYS A 32 -7.08 -6.67 0.88
C LYS A 32 -8.29 -5.95 1.46
N LEU A 33 -8.78 -4.96 0.73
CA LEU A 33 -10.08 -4.38 1.04
C LEU A 33 -11.19 -5.37 0.67
N GLU A 34 -12.09 -5.59 1.61
CA GLU A 34 -13.36 -6.27 1.41
C GLU A 34 -14.50 -5.27 1.24
N LYS A 35 -15.61 -5.77 0.70
CA LYS A 35 -16.81 -4.97 0.46
C LYS A 35 -17.42 -4.39 1.75
N SER A 36 -17.22 -5.05 2.89
CA SER A 36 -17.75 -4.63 4.19
C SER A 36 -16.89 -3.59 4.92
N ASP A 37 -15.70 -3.29 4.42
CA ASP A 37 -14.80 -2.33 5.07
C ASP A 37 -15.37 -0.91 4.95
N SER A 38 -15.31 -0.15 6.05
CA SER A 38 -15.75 1.26 6.05
C SER A 38 -14.82 2.16 5.24
N ASP A 39 -13.51 1.95 5.39
CA ASP A 39 -12.45 2.76 4.80
C ASP A 39 -11.09 2.04 4.87
N LEU A 40 -10.07 2.63 4.22
CA LEU A 40 -8.72 2.09 4.12
C LEU A 40 -8.02 1.97 5.49
N GLU A 41 -8.22 2.93 6.39
CA GLU A 41 -7.53 2.98 7.68
C GLU A 41 -8.10 1.97 8.67
N SER A 42 -9.42 1.81 8.68
CA SER A 42 -10.15 0.87 9.52
C SER A 42 -9.79 -0.57 9.18
N ARG A 43 -9.73 -0.91 7.87
CA ARG A 43 -9.19 -2.19 7.41
C ARG A 43 -7.75 -2.38 7.89
N LEU A 44 -6.87 -1.38 7.72
CA LEU A 44 -5.48 -1.53 8.14
C LEU A 44 -5.33 -1.75 9.65
N LYS A 45 -6.13 -1.09 10.48
CA LYS A 45 -6.13 -1.30 11.94
C LYS A 45 -6.58 -2.72 12.31
N GLN A 46 -7.57 -3.25 11.61
CA GLN A 46 -8.05 -4.61 11.80
C GLN A 46 -6.95 -5.63 11.43
N GLU A 47 -6.29 -5.45 10.29
CA GLU A 47 -5.21 -6.33 9.85
C GLU A 47 -4.03 -6.34 10.85
N PHE A 48 -3.66 -5.20 11.42
CA PHE A 48 -2.63 -5.17 12.47
C PHE A 48 -3.04 -5.98 13.71
N LEU A 49 -4.32 -5.97 14.07
CA LEU A 49 -4.83 -6.77 15.18
C LEU A 49 -4.78 -8.27 14.86
N GLU A 50 -5.17 -8.67 13.66
CA GLU A 50 -5.21 -10.08 13.20
C GLU A 50 -3.80 -10.64 12.96
N GLU A 51 -2.91 -9.87 12.34
CA GLU A 51 -1.58 -10.31 11.93
C GLU A 51 -0.51 -10.09 13.02
N SER A 52 -0.80 -9.37 14.10
CA SER A 52 0.20 -9.14 15.17
C SER A 52 -0.35 -8.93 16.59
N GLY A 53 -1.66 -8.70 16.75
CA GLY A 53 -2.25 -8.23 18.00
C GLY A 53 -1.91 -6.78 18.37
N ILE A 54 -1.12 -6.07 17.55
CA ILE A 54 -0.71 -4.67 17.79
C ILE A 54 -1.88 -3.74 17.47
N LYS A 55 -2.09 -2.72 18.31
CA LYS A 55 -2.99 -1.61 17.99
C LYS A 55 -2.19 -0.46 17.42
N VAL A 56 -2.66 0.07 16.29
CA VAL A 56 -2.03 1.21 15.62
C VAL A 56 -3.02 2.35 15.38
N ASP A 57 -2.51 3.57 15.34
CA ASP A 57 -3.15 4.71 14.68
C ASP A 57 -2.49 4.89 13.30
N VAL A 58 -3.29 5.16 12.26
CA VAL A 58 -2.77 5.49 10.94
C VAL A 58 -2.39 6.97 10.94
N GLU A 59 -1.13 7.30 10.63
CA GLU A 59 -0.63 8.68 10.68
C GLU A 59 -0.55 9.34 9.32
N LYS A 60 -0.10 8.61 8.31
CA LYS A 60 0.21 9.19 7.00
C LYS A 60 0.08 8.16 5.89
N GLY A 61 -0.73 8.48 4.88
CA GLY A 61 -0.72 7.77 3.61
C GLY A 61 0.59 7.97 2.85
N LEU A 62 1.08 6.92 2.23
CA LEU A 62 2.19 6.94 1.30
C LEU A 62 1.70 6.65 -0.12
N GLU A 63 2.50 7.08 -1.09
CA GLU A 63 2.13 6.94 -2.49
C GLU A 63 1.91 5.46 -2.85
N PRO A 64 0.80 5.10 -3.54
CA PRO A 64 0.53 3.71 -3.87
C PRO A 64 1.31 3.24 -5.09
N CYS A 65 1.43 1.92 -5.24
CA CYS A 65 2.02 1.28 -6.42
C CYS A 65 1.22 0.03 -6.81
N PHE A 66 1.36 -0.42 -8.05
CA PHE A 66 0.82 -1.72 -8.45
C PHE A 66 1.78 -2.86 -8.13
N LEU A 67 1.20 -3.91 -7.56
CA LEU A 67 1.78 -5.24 -7.51
C LEU A 67 1.09 -6.13 -8.55
N SER A 68 1.85 -6.66 -9.49
CA SER A 68 1.35 -7.66 -10.45
C SER A 68 1.61 -9.06 -9.93
N VAL A 69 0.55 -9.85 -9.71
CA VAL A 69 0.65 -11.25 -9.30
C VAL A 69 0.05 -12.11 -10.40
N ASN A 70 0.88 -12.88 -11.11
CA ASN A 70 0.44 -13.71 -12.25
C ASN A 70 -0.46 -12.92 -13.24
N ASN A 71 -0.02 -11.71 -13.63
CA ASN A 71 -0.73 -10.75 -14.51
C ASN A 71 -2.00 -10.10 -13.92
N LYS A 72 -2.36 -10.36 -12.66
CA LYS A 72 -3.42 -9.61 -11.97
C LYS A 72 -2.81 -8.45 -11.19
N LYS A 73 -3.32 -7.23 -11.42
CA LYS A 73 -2.87 -6.03 -10.71
C LYS A 73 -3.62 -5.85 -9.40
N ILE A 74 -2.85 -5.60 -8.35
CA ILE A 74 -3.32 -5.21 -7.02
C ILE A 74 -2.73 -3.85 -6.73
N LEU A 75 -3.56 -2.87 -6.38
CA LEU A 75 -3.09 -1.58 -5.91
C LEU A 75 -2.69 -1.71 -4.44
N ILE A 76 -1.41 -1.52 -4.15
CA ILE A 76 -0.90 -1.46 -2.78
C ILE A 76 -0.98 -0.01 -2.30
N VAL A 77 -1.64 0.21 -1.17
CA VAL A 77 -1.79 1.52 -0.53
C VAL A 77 -1.05 1.51 0.82
N PRO A 78 0.20 1.98 0.88
CA PRO A 78 1.00 1.96 2.09
C PRO A 78 0.68 3.12 3.03
N TYR A 79 0.85 2.89 4.33
CA TYR A 79 0.68 3.88 5.38
C TYR A 79 1.81 3.81 6.43
N ILE A 80 2.21 4.96 6.95
CA ILE A 80 2.94 5.03 8.22
C ILE A 80 1.94 4.94 9.36
N CYS A 81 2.22 4.05 10.30
CA CYS A 81 1.41 3.76 11.46
C CYS A 81 2.18 4.05 12.74
N LYS A 82 1.47 4.58 13.74
CA LYS A 82 1.98 4.76 15.11
C LYS A 82 1.43 3.68 16.02
N ILE A 83 2.33 3.01 16.71
CA ILE A 83 2.00 1.99 17.68
C ILE A 83 1.32 2.62 18.90
N LYS A 84 0.18 2.05 19.30
CA LYS A 84 -0.57 2.42 20.50
C LYS A 84 -0.46 1.39 21.60
N PHE A 85 -0.33 0.13 21.21
CA PHE A 85 -0.18 -0.98 22.13
C PHE A 85 0.50 -2.13 21.42
N ILE A 86 1.42 -2.80 22.13
CA ILE A 86 2.09 -4.03 21.70
C ILE A 86 1.73 -5.08 22.75
N PRO A 87 1.19 -6.24 22.36
CA PRO A 87 0.99 -7.34 23.29
C PRO A 87 2.33 -7.99 23.67
N ASP A 88 2.37 -8.68 24.82
CA ASP A 88 3.57 -9.39 25.26
C ASP A 88 4.00 -10.50 24.28
N ILE A 89 3.04 -11.06 23.54
CA ILE A 89 3.24 -12.11 22.54
C ILE A 89 2.56 -11.65 21.25
N LEU A 90 3.35 -11.53 20.19
CA LEU A 90 2.83 -11.31 18.84
C LEU A 90 2.36 -12.65 18.24
N PHE A 91 1.32 -12.61 17.43
CA PHE A 91 0.81 -13.77 16.70
C PHE A 91 0.29 -13.30 15.34
N ASP A 92 0.22 -14.22 14.38
CA ASP A 92 -0.38 -13.98 13.07
C ASP A 92 -1.47 -15.03 12.87
N GLU A 93 -2.72 -14.61 12.73
CA GLU A 93 -3.86 -15.54 12.55
C GLU A 93 -3.73 -16.40 11.29
N ASP A 94 -3.03 -15.89 10.28
CA ASP A 94 -2.75 -16.55 9.00
C ASP A 94 -1.48 -17.43 9.04
N GLY A 95 -0.85 -17.60 10.21
CA GLY A 95 0.30 -18.48 10.41
C GLY A 95 1.64 -17.93 9.90
N GLY A 96 1.72 -16.63 9.63
CA GLY A 96 2.95 -15.90 9.34
C GLY A 96 3.89 -15.82 10.55
N LYS A 97 5.15 -15.47 10.29
CA LYS A 97 6.15 -15.22 11.35
C LYS A 97 6.50 -13.74 11.38
N LEU A 98 6.58 -13.16 12.57
CA LEU A 98 6.80 -11.74 12.76
C LEU A 98 8.22 -11.45 13.22
N PHE A 99 8.84 -10.45 12.62
CA PHE A 99 10.21 -10.06 12.92
C PHE A 99 10.35 -8.54 12.99
N TRP A 100 11.05 -8.07 14.01
CA TRP A 100 11.57 -6.70 14.05
C TRP A 100 12.93 -6.69 13.35
N ILE A 101 12.99 -6.09 12.17
CA ILE A 101 14.20 -6.06 11.34
C ILE A 101 14.82 -4.67 11.34
N ASN A 102 16.14 -4.60 11.57
CA ASN A 102 16.84 -3.33 11.58
C ASN A 102 16.86 -2.70 10.19
N LYS A 103 16.75 -1.36 10.11
CA LYS A 103 16.81 -0.62 8.85
C LYS A 103 18.02 -1.02 7.98
N ALA A 104 19.19 -1.26 8.57
CA ALA A 104 20.41 -1.61 7.85
C ALA A 104 20.36 -3.00 7.18
N GLU A 105 19.46 -3.88 7.60
CA GLU A 105 19.33 -5.24 7.08
C GLU A 105 18.30 -5.33 5.95
N LEU A 106 17.40 -4.33 5.83
CA LEU A 106 16.26 -4.36 4.91
C LEU A 106 16.65 -4.54 3.44
N GLU A 107 17.75 -3.94 3.00
CA GLU A 107 18.21 -4.02 1.60
C GLU A 107 18.61 -5.44 1.17
N ASN A 108 18.90 -6.32 2.13
CA ASN A 108 19.32 -7.70 1.88
C ASN A 108 18.20 -8.72 2.09
N LEU A 109 16.99 -8.28 2.44
CA LEU A 109 15.86 -9.19 2.64
C LEU A 109 15.26 -9.64 1.31
N ASN A 110 14.73 -10.87 1.31
CA ASN A 110 13.83 -11.34 0.27
C ASN A 110 12.46 -10.64 0.41
N MET A 111 12.34 -9.40 -0.07
CA MET A 111 11.16 -8.55 0.02
C MET A 111 10.94 -7.83 -1.30
N LEU A 112 9.70 -7.43 -1.57
CA LEU A 112 9.40 -6.58 -2.72
C LEU A 112 10.08 -5.21 -2.62
N THR A 113 10.65 -4.79 -3.73
CA THR A 113 11.24 -3.46 -3.90
C THR A 113 10.25 -2.33 -3.59
N SER A 114 8.97 -2.48 -3.95
CA SER A 114 7.92 -1.51 -3.62
C SER A 114 7.74 -1.28 -2.11
N TYR A 115 7.88 -2.35 -1.30
CA TYR A 115 7.79 -2.25 0.15
C TYR A 115 9.03 -1.55 0.72
N LEU A 116 10.22 -1.85 0.20
CA LEU A 116 11.45 -1.15 0.58
C LEU A 116 11.35 0.35 0.25
N ASP A 117 10.85 0.69 -0.93
CA ASP A 117 10.63 2.09 -1.35
C ASP A 117 9.66 2.80 -0.40
N SER A 118 8.58 2.13 -0.02
CA SER A 118 7.59 2.66 0.92
C SER A 118 8.19 2.89 2.31
N ILE A 119 8.98 1.94 2.84
CA ILE A 119 9.71 2.09 4.12
C ILE A 119 10.68 3.28 4.05
N ASN A 120 11.35 3.45 2.92
CA ASN A 120 12.25 4.58 2.68
C ASN A 120 11.51 5.89 2.35
N GLN A 121 10.18 5.87 2.27
CA GLN A 121 9.31 7.00 1.96
C GLN A 121 9.70 7.70 0.64
N VAL A 122 10.12 6.92 -0.35
CA VAL A 122 10.33 7.39 -1.73
C VAL A 122 9.17 6.94 -2.61
N SER A 123 9.03 7.56 -3.78
CA SER A 123 7.99 7.17 -4.76
C SER A 123 8.21 5.70 -5.14
N PRO A 124 7.25 4.80 -4.83
CA PRO A 124 7.49 3.38 -4.96
C PRO A 124 7.42 2.92 -6.41
N ARG A 125 8.29 1.97 -6.74
CA ARG A 125 8.24 1.27 -8.02
C ARG A 125 7.15 0.22 -7.99
N ASP A 126 6.48 0.05 -9.12
CA ASP A 126 5.62 -1.13 -9.33
C ASP A 126 6.47 -2.41 -9.26
N SER A 127 5.87 -3.49 -8.75
CA SER A 127 6.55 -4.77 -8.54
C SER A 127 5.77 -5.92 -9.16
N GLU A 128 6.45 -7.04 -9.45
CA GLU A 128 5.84 -8.24 -10.02
C GLU A 128 6.26 -9.48 -9.23
N ILE A 129 5.31 -10.35 -8.95
CA ILE A 129 5.54 -11.70 -8.40
C ILE A 129 4.94 -12.72 -9.37
N LYS A 130 5.71 -13.78 -9.64
CA LYS A 130 5.23 -14.99 -10.30
C LYS A 130 5.10 -16.10 -9.28
N ILE A 131 3.87 -16.51 -9.00
CA ILE A 131 3.57 -17.59 -8.07
C ILE A 131 3.34 -18.87 -8.88
N ASN A 132 4.17 -19.88 -8.63
CA ASN A 132 4.01 -21.20 -9.22
C ASN A 132 2.89 -21.97 -8.48
N GLY A 133 1.87 -22.44 -9.21
CA GLY A 133 0.76 -23.24 -8.67
C GLY A 133 -0.62 -22.62 -8.91
N ILE A 134 -1.67 -23.45 -8.75
CA ILE A 134 -3.06 -23.01 -8.84
C ILE A 134 -3.46 -22.46 -7.46
N LYS A 135 -3.24 -21.17 -7.21
CA LYS A 135 -4.02 -20.49 -6.16
C LYS A 135 -5.37 -20.12 -6.78
N HIS A 136 -6.45 -20.64 -6.20
CA HIS A 136 -7.77 -20.08 -6.41
C HIS A 136 -7.75 -18.66 -5.86
N PHE A 137 -7.53 -17.68 -6.74
CA PHE A 137 -7.93 -16.32 -6.46
C PHE A 137 -9.46 -16.36 -6.44
N TYR A 138 -10.06 -16.38 -5.25
CA TYR A 138 -11.44 -15.93 -5.11
C TYR A 138 -11.56 -14.56 -5.81
N GLU A 139 -12.75 -14.24 -6.33
CA GLU A 139 -12.98 -12.92 -6.92
C GLU A 139 -12.86 -11.88 -5.81
N ASP A 140 -11.65 -11.34 -5.65
CA ASP A 140 -11.36 -10.24 -4.75
C ASP A 140 -12.32 -9.10 -5.08
N TYR A 141 -12.78 -8.38 -4.06
CA TYR A 141 -13.54 -7.18 -4.29
C TYR A 141 -12.69 -6.18 -5.09
N GLN A 142 -13.27 -5.66 -6.18
CA GLN A 142 -12.54 -4.85 -7.14
C GLN A 142 -13.04 -3.41 -7.16
N PHE A 143 -12.11 -2.50 -7.40
CA PHE A 143 -12.35 -1.07 -7.50
C PHE A 143 -11.99 -0.56 -8.90
N SER A 144 -12.75 0.41 -9.40
CA SER A 144 -12.24 1.29 -10.47
C SER A 144 -11.28 2.29 -9.83
N ILE A 145 -10.07 2.39 -10.38
CA ILE A 145 -9.01 3.22 -9.82
C ILE A 145 -8.89 4.48 -10.65
N PHE A 146 -8.84 5.65 -10.01
CA PHE A 146 -8.72 6.94 -10.67
C PHE A 146 -7.57 7.73 -10.05
N VAL A 147 -6.86 8.50 -10.88
CA VAL A 147 -5.94 9.54 -10.44
C VAL A 147 -6.68 10.87 -10.49
N ARG A 148 -6.76 11.60 -9.37
CA ARG A 148 -7.24 13.00 -9.35
C ARG A 148 -6.07 13.93 -9.18
N ILE A 149 -6.01 14.96 -10.01
CA ILE A 149 -5.06 16.07 -9.83
C ILE A 149 -5.83 17.22 -9.24
N LEU A 150 -5.40 17.67 -8.07
CA LEU A 150 -6.04 18.72 -7.30
C LEU A 150 -5.33 20.06 -7.50
N ASN A 151 -6.11 21.14 -7.48
CA ASN A 151 -5.58 22.50 -7.35
C ASN A 151 -5.27 22.85 -5.88
N GLN A 152 -4.83 24.08 -5.62
CA GLN A 152 -4.50 24.57 -4.27
C GLN A 152 -5.71 24.65 -3.32
N ASN A 153 -6.92 24.61 -3.85
CA ASN A 153 -8.18 24.61 -3.09
C ASN A 153 -8.72 23.19 -2.86
N CYS A 154 -7.92 22.15 -3.13
CA CYS A 154 -8.32 20.74 -3.06
C CYS A 154 -9.44 20.33 -4.05
N GLU A 155 -9.64 21.09 -5.13
CA GLU A 155 -10.63 20.76 -6.16
C GLU A 155 -9.96 19.97 -7.29
N ALA A 156 -10.62 18.90 -7.74
CA ALA A 156 -10.13 18.09 -8.84
C ALA A 156 -10.20 18.89 -10.16
N ILE A 157 -9.04 19.12 -10.77
CA ILE A 157 -8.92 19.75 -12.09
C ILE A 157 -8.80 18.74 -13.22
N GLU A 158 -8.37 17.52 -12.92
CA GLU A 158 -8.28 16.39 -13.84
C GLU A 158 -8.62 15.11 -13.08
N ILE A 159 -9.35 14.20 -13.73
CA ILE A 159 -9.65 12.86 -13.21
C ILE A 159 -9.36 11.87 -14.34
N VAL A 160 -8.52 10.88 -14.07
CA VAL A 160 -8.07 9.91 -15.07
C VAL A 160 -8.29 8.50 -14.54
N GLU A 161 -9.03 7.68 -15.28
CA GLU A 161 -9.17 6.26 -14.94
C GLU A 161 -7.88 5.51 -15.23
N VAL A 162 -7.46 4.68 -14.27
CA VAL A 162 -6.27 3.83 -14.35
C VAL A 162 -6.69 2.46 -14.86
N GLU A 163 -6.85 2.34 -16.17
CA GLU A 163 -7.18 1.06 -16.82
C GLU A 163 -5.93 0.18 -17.00
N ASN A 164 -5.14 0.47 -18.04
CA ASN A 164 -3.94 -0.31 -18.42
C ASN A 164 -2.63 0.45 -18.20
N GLN A 165 -2.71 1.74 -17.88
CA GLN A 165 -1.55 2.62 -17.71
C GLN A 165 -0.86 2.40 -16.36
N MET A 166 0.43 2.67 -16.30
CA MET A 166 1.18 2.71 -15.05
C MET A 166 0.94 4.05 -14.35
N LEU A 167 0.88 4.06 -13.01
CA LEU A 167 0.72 5.32 -12.26
C LEU A 167 1.84 6.32 -12.59
N PHE A 168 3.06 5.81 -12.77
CA PHE A 168 4.22 6.59 -13.18
C PHE A 168 3.99 7.34 -14.50
N GLU A 169 3.42 6.68 -15.52
CA GLU A 169 3.19 7.28 -16.84
C GLU A 169 2.13 8.39 -16.76
N ILE A 170 1.06 8.15 -16.00
CA ILE A 170 0.02 9.15 -15.74
C ILE A 170 0.67 10.37 -15.08
N LYS A 171 1.42 10.18 -13.98
CA LYS A 171 2.09 11.27 -13.29
C LYS A 171 3.02 12.04 -14.22
N GLN A 172 3.91 11.35 -14.92
CA GLN A 172 4.92 11.96 -15.78
C GLN A 172 4.29 12.82 -16.87
N LYS A 173 3.18 12.36 -17.49
CA LYS A 173 2.42 13.12 -18.49
C LYS A 173 1.99 14.49 -17.94
N TYR A 174 1.47 14.53 -16.71
CA TYR A 174 0.99 15.76 -16.10
C TYR A 174 2.11 16.65 -15.56
N GLU A 175 3.17 16.05 -15.02
CA GLU A 175 4.36 16.79 -14.60
C GLU A 175 5.01 17.52 -15.77
N ILE A 176 5.12 16.86 -16.94
CA ILE A 176 5.61 17.48 -18.18
C ILE A 176 4.65 18.59 -18.66
N LYS A 177 3.33 18.32 -18.67
CA LYS A 177 2.31 19.28 -19.13
C LYS A 177 2.35 20.61 -18.36
N LYS A 178 2.67 20.59 -17.06
CA LYS A 178 2.73 21.79 -16.22
C LYS A 178 4.15 22.25 -15.86
N ASN A 179 5.18 21.52 -16.29
CA ASN A 179 6.57 21.72 -15.88
C ASN A 179 6.72 21.83 -14.34
N ASN A 180 6.02 20.97 -13.61
CA ASN A 180 6.03 20.96 -12.15
C ASN A 180 5.77 19.54 -11.62
N LYS A 181 6.37 19.17 -10.49
CA LYS A 181 6.23 17.83 -9.91
C LYS A 181 4.87 17.64 -9.27
N LEU A 182 4.35 16.42 -9.31
CA LEU A 182 3.20 16.01 -8.54
C LEU A 182 3.64 15.43 -7.19
N VAL A 183 2.87 15.74 -6.17
CA VAL A 183 3.04 15.25 -4.80
C VAL A 183 1.78 14.48 -4.45
N PHE A 184 1.95 13.27 -3.94
CA PHE A 184 0.85 12.45 -3.45
C PHE A 184 0.23 13.08 -2.19
N ASN A 185 -1.10 13.11 -2.14
CA ASN A 185 -1.85 13.62 -1.00
C ASN A 185 -2.41 12.46 -0.16
N ASN A 186 -3.33 11.67 -0.72
CA ASN A 186 -4.01 10.55 -0.08
C ASN A 186 -4.69 9.62 -1.10
N CYS A 187 -5.25 8.52 -0.61
CA CYS A 187 -6.20 7.68 -1.34
C CYS A 187 -7.58 7.81 -0.68
N VAL A 188 -8.63 7.88 -1.48
CA VAL A 188 -10.02 8.00 -1.01
C VAL A 188 -10.88 6.94 -1.68
N VAL A 189 -11.69 6.22 -0.90
CA VAL A 189 -12.66 5.26 -1.42
C VAL A 189 -14.05 5.89 -1.40
N GLU A 190 -14.74 5.85 -2.53
CA GLU A 190 -16.12 6.32 -2.66
C GLU A 190 -16.92 5.26 -3.45
N GLY A 191 -17.70 4.44 -2.73
CA GLY A 191 -18.39 3.29 -3.32
C GLY A 191 -17.42 2.27 -3.91
N ASN A 192 -17.57 1.96 -5.20
CA ASN A 192 -16.68 1.03 -5.91
C ASN A 192 -15.46 1.72 -6.56
N ASN A 193 -15.21 3.00 -6.26
CA ASN A 193 -14.12 3.76 -6.83
C ASN A 193 -13.06 4.05 -5.77
N LEU A 194 -11.79 3.98 -6.17
CA LEU A 194 -10.67 4.49 -5.39
C LEU A 194 -9.99 5.62 -6.17
N TYR A 195 -9.86 6.77 -5.52
CA TYR A 195 -9.18 7.95 -6.04
C TYR A 195 -7.80 8.08 -5.39
N ILE A 196 -6.78 8.28 -6.21
CA ILE A 196 -5.42 8.58 -5.80
C ILE A 196 -5.18 10.06 -6.09
N ASP A 197 -5.05 10.85 -5.03
CA ASP A 197 -5.02 12.29 -5.14
C ASP A 197 -3.59 12.80 -5.18
N TYR A 198 -3.31 13.65 -6.17
CA TYR A 198 -2.05 14.35 -6.30
C TYR A 198 -2.28 15.86 -6.39
N SER A 199 -1.33 16.64 -5.91
CA SER A 199 -1.27 18.10 -6.11
C SER A 199 0.06 18.49 -6.76
N TYR A 200 0.11 19.63 -7.45
CA TYR A 200 1.40 20.16 -7.89
C TYR A 200 2.20 20.66 -6.69
N LYS A 201 3.49 20.38 -6.69
CA LYS A 201 4.42 20.92 -5.69
C LYS A 201 4.37 22.45 -5.74
N VAL A 202 4.14 23.08 -4.59
CA VAL A 202 4.20 24.54 -4.44
C VAL A 202 5.65 25.00 -4.45
#